data_AF-A0A7C7UJW0-F1
#
_entry.id   AF-A0A7C7UJW0-F1
#
_cell.length_a   1.000
_cell.length_b   1.000
_cell.length_c   1.000
_cell.angle_alpha   90.00
_cell.angle_beta   90.00
_cell.angle_gamma   90.00
#
_symmetry.space_group_name_H-M   'P 1'
#
loop_
_entity.id
_entity.type
_entity.pdbx_description
1 polymer ?
#
loop_
_entity_poly.entity_id
_entity_poly.type
_entity_poly.pdbx_seq_one_letter_code
_entity_poly.pdbx_strand_id
1 'polypeptide(L)'
;MHLEGELIKARQERDALEQSLARLLAGDCSACMATEDGGCPRLDLCGRRILYVGGRQSQCAHFRALVERLNGEFIHHDGGREEGRLRLGSVLSRADAVLCPMDCISHDAMGRVKRFCKRHAKRLVLLPRASLSAFVRGLEEVVA
;
A
#
# COMPACT_ATOMS: atom_id res chain seq x y z
N MET A 1 18.41 15.15 -19.45
CA MET A 1 17.22 15.86 -19.97
C MET A 1 16.34 15.05 -20.92
N HIS A 2 16.81 14.44 -22.03
CA HIS A 2 15.90 13.65 -22.91
C HIS A 2 15.38 12.36 -22.24
N LEU A 3 16.30 11.54 -21.71
CA LEU A 3 15.99 10.26 -21.02
C LEU A 3 15.11 10.45 -19.76
N GLU A 4 15.31 11.56 -19.04
CA GLU A 4 14.49 11.88 -17.86
C GLU A 4 13.05 12.22 -18.26
N GLY A 5 12.87 12.94 -19.37
CA GLY A 5 11.55 13.25 -19.92
C GLY A 5 10.81 11.98 -20.39
N GLU A 6 11.50 11.05 -21.05
CA GLU A 6 10.93 9.76 -21.44
C GLU A 6 10.52 8.92 -20.23
N LEU A 7 11.36 8.87 -19.18
CA LEU A 7 11.05 8.16 -17.95
C LEU A 7 9.82 8.75 -17.24
N ILE A 8 9.67 10.07 -17.25
CA ILE A 8 8.49 10.74 -16.68
C ILE A 8 7.23 10.35 -17.47
N LYS A 9 7.27 10.39 -18.81
CA LYS A 9 6.14 9.99 -19.66
C LYS A 9 5.75 8.52 -19.43
N ALA A 10 6.72 7.61 -19.48
CA ALA A 10 6.47 6.19 -19.24
C ALA A 10 5.87 5.92 -17.85
N ARG A 11 6.29 6.67 -16.82
CA ARG A 11 5.71 6.59 -15.48
C ARG A 11 4.26 7.07 -15.45
N GLN A 12 3.95 8.17 -16.13
CA GLN A 12 2.59 8.71 -16.21
C GLN A 12 1.63 7.75 -16.94
N GLU A 13 2.08 7.17 -18.06
CA GLU A 13 1.31 6.17 -18.82
C GLU A 13 1.00 4.93 -17.96
N ARG A 14 2.01 4.42 -17.25
CA ARG A 14 1.81 3.32 -16.28
C ARG A 14 0.74 3.67 -15.26
N ASP A 15 0.75 4.89 -14.73
CA ASP A 15 -0.19 5.30 -13.68
C ASP A 15 -1.63 5.38 -14.20
N ALA A 16 -1.80 5.91 -15.40
CA ALA A 16 -3.09 5.99 -16.05
C ALA A 16 -3.66 4.58 -16.31
N LEU A 17 -2.81 3.64 -16.73
CA LEU A 17 -3.19 2.24 -16.94
C LEU A 17 -3.54 1.55 -15.61
N GLU A 18 -2.70 1.69 -14.58
CA GLU A 18 -2.97 1.12 -13.26
C GLU A 18 -4.28 1.67 -12.66
N GLN A 19 -4.56 2.96 -12.86
CA GLN A 19 -5.81 3.57 -12.39
C GLN A 19 -7.04 3.09 -13.18
N SER A 20 -6.89 2.80 -14.46
CA SER A 20 -7.96 2.22 -15.29
C SER A 20 -8.23 0.77 -14.88
N LEU A 21 -7.16 -0.02 -14.69
CA LEU A 21 -7.25 -1.40 -14.23
C LEU A 21 -7.89 -1.52 -12.85
N ALA A 22 -7.48 -0.67 -11.90
CA ALA A 22 -8.05 -0.67 -10.56
C ALA A 22 -9.56 -0.36 -10.56
N ARG A 23 -10.01 0.54 -11.45
CA ARG A 23 -11.44 0.85 -11.63
C ARG A 23 -12.22 -0.34 -12.19
N LEU A 24 -11.67 -1.05 -13.18
CA LEU A 24 -12.30 -2.24 -13.75
C LEU A 24 -12.44 -3.34 -12.68
N LEU A 25 -11.36 -3.64 -11.98
CA LEU A 25 -11.34 -4.71 -10.96
C LEU A 25 -12.18 -4.37 -9.71
N ALA A 26 -12.37 -3.09 -9.39
CA ALA A 26 -13.26 -2.69 -8.30
C ALA A 26 -14.74 -3.03 -8.58
N GLY A 27 -15.14 -3.11 -9.87
CA GLY A 27 -16.50 -3.46 -10.28
C GLY A 27 -16.85 -4.96 -10.18
N ASP A 28 -15.85 -5.84 -10.23
CA ASP A 28 -16.07 -7.29 -10.37
C ASP A 28 -16.22 -8.04 -9.03
N CYS A 29 -16.22 -7.33 -7.89
CA CYS A 29 -16.43 -7.93 -6.57
C CYS A 29 -17.87 -7.83 -6.04
N SER A 30 -18.86 -7.86 -6.94
CA SER A 30 -20.27 -8.09 -6.57
C SER A 30 -20.59 -9.59 -6.41
N ALA A 31 -19.77 -10.49 -6.97
CA ALA A 31 -20.09 -11.92 -7.08
C ALA A 31 -19.54 -12.83 -5.96
N CYS A 32 -18.80 -12.31 -4.96
CA CYS A 32 -18.21 -13.16 -3.90
C CYS A 32 -19.07 -13.31 -2.63
N MET A 33 -20.36 -13.02 -2.72
CA MET A 33 -21.33 -13.20 -1.62
C MET A 33 -22.33 -14.29 -1.94
N ALA A 34 -21.90 -15.55 -2.05
CA ALA A 34 -22.68 -16.75 -1.73
C ALA A 34 -21.99 -17.99 -2.28
N THR A 35 -21.03 -18.56 -1.55
CA THR A 35 -20.92 -20.01 -1.41
C THR A 35 -20.14 -20.31 -0.14
N GLU A 36 -20.80 -20.98 0.80
CA GLU A 36 -20.10 -21.74 1.82
C GLU A 36 -19.48 -22.94 1.08
N ASP A 37 -18.14 -23.01 1.08
CA ASP A 37 -17.31 -23.95 0.31
C ASP A 37 -17.12 -23.60 -1.19
N GLY A 38 -16.00 -22.95 -1.52
CA GLY A 38 -15.74 -22.46 -2.88
C GLY A 38 -14.52 -21.54 -3.06
N GLY A 39 -13.33 -21.99 -2.65
CA GLY A 39 -12.10 -21.78 -3.42
C GLY A 39 -11.51 -20.38 -3.65
N CYS A 40 -11.91 -19.33 -2.93
CA CYS A 40 -11.11 -18.10 -2.85
C CYS A 40 -10.61 -17.95 -1.41
N PRO A 41 -9.29 -17.93 -1.15
CA PRO A 41 -8.80 -17.57 0.18
C PRO A 41 -9.31 -16.16 0.48
N ARG A 42 -10.31 -16.09 1.37
CA ARG A 42 -10.78 -14.82 1.93
C ARG A 42 -9.62 -14.29 2.77
N LEU A 43 -8.76 -13.49 2.13
CA LEU A 43 -7.75 -12.74 2.83
C LEU A 43 -8.48 -11.83 3.84
N ASP A 44 -8.27 -12.08 5.12
CA ASP A 44 -8.87 -11.30 6.21
C ASP A 44 -7.73 -10.64 6.99
N LEU A 45 -7.81 -9.32 7.14
CA LEU A 45 -6.84 -8.54 7.91
C LEU A 45 -7.17 -8.55 9.41
N CYS A 46 -8.29 -9.12 9.83
CA CYS A 46 -8.69 -9.31 11.23
C CYS A 46 -8.63 -8.01 12.06
N GLY A 47 -9.04 -6.89 11.47
CA GLY A 47 -9.03 -5.56 12.11
C GLY A 47 -7.66 -4.87 12.15
N ARG A 48 -6.61 -5.44 11.53
CA ARG A 48 -5.26 -4.87 11.56
C ARG A 48 -5.19 -3.50 10.87
N ARG A 49 -4.45 -2.59 11.47
CA ARG A 49 -4.07 -1.30 10.86
C ARG A 49 -2.89 -1.47 9.92
N ILE A 50 -3.16 -1.25 8.63
CA ILE A 50 -2.16 -1.28 7.57
C ILE A 50 -1.73 0.15 7.26
N LEU A 51 -0.46 0.45 7.54
CA LEU A 51 0.15 1.72 7.17
C LEU A 51 0.88 1.60 5.83
N TYR A 52 0.48 2.41 4.86
CA TYR A 52 1.17 2.56 3.59
C TYR A 52 2.00 3.84 3.58
N VAL A 53 3.33 3.73 3.40
CA VAL A 53 4.25 4.89 3.45
C VAL A 53 4.85 5.17 2.08
N GLY A 54 4.59 6.35 1.52
CA GLY A 54 4.98 6.77 0.18
C GLY A 54 3.87 6.49 -0.82
N GLY A 55 4.24 6.03 -2.01
CA GLY A 55 3.25 5.69 -3.04
C GLY A 55 2.66 6.90 -3.75
N ARG A 56 1.60 6.63 -4.52
CA ARG A 56 0.92 7.62 -5.36
C ARG A 56 -0.45 7.90 -4.77
N GLN A 57 -0.77 9.18 -4.54
CA GLN A 57 -2.04 9.61 -3.93
C GLN A 57 -3.26 9.01 -4.66
N SER A 58 -3.20 8.96 -6.00
CA SER A 58 -4.28 8.45 -6.85
C SER A 58 -4.65 6.98 -6.60
N GLN A 59 -3.69 6.17 -6.12
CA GLN A 59 -3.92 4.75 -5.83
C GLN A 59 -4.40 4.52 -4.38
N CYS A 60 -4.16 5.47 -3.48
CA CYS A 60 -4.45 5.31 -2.06
C CYS A 60 -5.94 5.13 -1.76
N ALA A 61 -6.83 5.75 -2.56
CA ALA A 61 -8.27 5.52 -2.45
C ALA A 61 -8.66 4.06 -2.74
N HIS A 62 -8.01 3.43 -3.73
CA HIS A 62 -8.26 2.03 -4.08
C HIS A 62 -7.67 1.08 -3.03
N PHE A 63 -6.48 1.38 -2.52
CA PHE A 63 -5.86 0.59 -1.45
C PHE A 63 -6.66 0.65 -0.16
N ARG A 64 -7.19 1.83 0.18
CA ARG A 64 -8.13 2.01 1.28
C ARG A 64 -9.34 1.11 1.11
N ALA A 65 -10.05 1.22 -0.01
CA ALA A 65 -11.25 0.43 -0.28
C ALA A 65 -10.96 -1.08 -0.22
N LEU A 66 -9.80 -1.52 -0.73
CA LEU A 66 -9.39 -2.91 -0.64
C LEU A 66 -9.14 -3.35 0.82
N VAL A 67 -8.35 -2.60 1.58
CA VAL A 67 -8.05 -2.95 2.99
C VAL A 67 -9.32 -2.97 3.84
N GLU A 68 -10.20 -1.98 3.68
CA GLU A 68 -11.47 -1.91 4.41
C GLU A 68 -12.39 -3.08 4.04
N ARG A 69 -12.43 -3.49 2.76
CA ARG A 69 -13.16 -4.70 2.31
C ARG A 69 -12.60 -6.00 2.89
N LEU A 70 -11.30 -6.04 3.19
CA LEU A 70 -10.63 -7.17 3.83
C LEU A 70 -10.64 -7.03 5.36
N ASN A 71 -11.56 -6.24 5.91
CA ASN A 71 -11.75 -6.05 7.36
C ASN A 71 -10.49 -5.50 8.07
N GLY A 72 -9.77 -4.58 7.42
CA GLY A 72 -8.64 -3.86 8.01
C GLY A 72 -8.86 -2.34 8.04
N GLU A 73 -7.97 -1.62 8.71
CA GLU A 73 -7.97 -0.15 8.73
C GLU A 73 -6.77 0.38 7.93
N PHE A 74 -7.03 1.24 6.94
CA PHE A 74 -5.98 1.80 6.10
C PHE A 74 -5.52 3.18 6.56
N ILE A 75 -4.20 3.32 6.76
CA ILE A 75 -3.54 4.61 7.00
C ILE A 75 -2.53 4.86 5.89
N HIS A 76 -2.51 6.08 5.37
CA HIS A 76 -1.51 6.51 4.40
C HIS A 76 -0.65 7.63 4.98
N HIS A 77 0.65 7.59 4.69
CA HIS A 77 1.57 8.70 4.91
C HIS A 77 2.46 8.86 3.69
N ASP A 78 2.66 10.08 3.21
CA ASP A 78 3.48 10.41 2.03
C ASP A 78 5.00 10.15 2.18
N GLY A 79 5.49 9.71 3.36
CA GLY A 79 6.92 9.61 3.63
C GLY A 79 7.62 10.94 3.91
N GLY A 80 6.90 11.97 4.38
CA GLY A 80 7.46 13.21 4.93
C GLY A 80 7.81 14.27 3.90
N ARG A 81 7.01 14.40 2.83
CA ARG A 81 7.12 15.50 1.86
C ARG A 81 6.32 16.73 2.29
N GLU A 82 5.21 16.54 3.00
CA GLU A 82 4.34 17.64 3.46
C GLU A 82 4.22 17.75 4.99
N GLU A 83 4.44 16.67 5.74
CA GLU A 83 4.25 16.67 7.18
C GLU A 83 5.45 16.07 7.95
N GLY A 84 5.91 16.81 8.97
CA GLY A 84 7.20 16.64 9.62
C GLY A 84 7.46 15.32 10.35
N ARG A 85 8.74 15.13 10.72
CA ARG A 85 9.33 13.92 11.32
C ARG A 85 8.54 13.31 12.49
N LEU A 86 7.82 14.14 13.25
CA LEU A 86 7.05 13.74 14.43
C LEU A 86 5.75 13.00 14.08
N ARG A 87 5.10 13.33 12.95
CA ARG A 87 3.86 12.67 12.52
C ARG A 87 4.08 11.25 12.04
N LEU A 88 5.18 10.99 11.33
CA LEU A 88 5.49 9.62 10.88
C LEU A 88 5.67 8.67 12.07
N GLY A 89 6.31 9.12 13.16
CA GLY A 89 6.52 8.30 14.35
C GLY A 89 5.23 7.92 15.08
N SER A 90 4.29 8.86 15.23
CA SER A 90 2.99 8.61 15.87
C SER A 90 2.07 7.75 15.01
N VAL A 91 2.17 7.86 13.69
CA VAL A 91 1.41 7.00 12.77
C VAL A 91 1.98 5.59 12.75
N LEU A 92 3.31 5.45 12.72
CA LEU A 92 4.00 4.17 12.82
C LEU A 92 3.65 3.42 14.11
N SER A 93 3.46 4.11 15.24
CA SER A 93 3.10 3.46 16.50
C SER A 93 1.68 2.89 16.50
N ARG A 94 0.76 3.43 15.70
CA ARG A 94 -0.63 2.96 15.59
C ARG A 94 -0.83 1.78 14.64
N ALA A 95 0.11 1.52 13.74
CA ALA A 95 -0.01 0.49 12.72
C ALA A 95 0.40 -0.90 13.21
N ASP A 96 -0.27 -1.96 12.76
CA ASP A 96 0.10 -3.34 13.05
C ASP A 96 1.09 -3.86 12.01
N ALA A 97 0.93 -3.43 10.76
CA ALA A 97 1.86 -3.69 9.67
C ALA A 97 2.11 -2.44 8.83
N VAL A 98 3.30 -2.40 8.22
CA VAL A 98 3.75 -1.29 7.38
C VAL A 98 4.12 -1.82 6.00
N LEU A 99 3.55 -1.24 4.94
CA LEU A 99 3.89 -1.51 3.55
C LEU A 99 4.58 -0.27 2.96
N CYS A 100 5.71 -0.47 2.28
CA CYS A 100 6.49 0.62 1.68
C CYS A 100 6.93 0.29 0.26
N PRO A 101 6.43 0.98 -0.78
CA PRO A 101 6.96 0.88 -2.13
C PRO A 101 8.35 1.52 -2.24
N MET A 102 9.31 0.77 -2.76
CA MET A 102 10.70 1.22 -2.87
C MET A 102 10.93 2.25 -4.00
N ASP A 103 10.03 2.33 -5.00
CA ASP A 103 10.18 3.23 -6.16
C ASP A 103 9.67 4.66 -5.92
N CYS A 104 9.06 4.94 -4.77
CA CYS A 104 8.42 6.22 -4.48
C CYS A 104 8.44 6.63 -2.99
N ILE A 105 9.31 6.03 -2.19
CA ILE A 105 9.60 6.45 -0.81
C ILE A 105 10.95 7.17 -0.75
N SER A 106 11.05 8.23 0.04
CA SER A 106 12.33 8.92 0.26
C SER A 106 13.29 8.05 1.08
N HIS A 107 14.60 8.18 0.83
CA HIS A 107 15.62 7.44 1.59
C HIS A 107 15.55 7.69 3.10
N ASP A 108 15.30 8.94 3.50
CA ASP A 108 15.16 9.33 4.91
C ASP A 108 13.94 8.68 5.57
N ALA A 109 12.78 8.66 4.89
CA ALA A 109 11.59 7.97 5.39
C ALA A 109 11.82 6.46 5.50
N MET A 110 12.40 5.84 4.47
CA MET A 110 12.72 4.40 4.49
C MET A 110 13.63 4.05 5.66
N GLY A 111 14.69 4.84 5.90
CA GLY A 111 15.60 4.64 7.02
C GLY A 111 14.91 4.80 8.39
N ARG A 112 13.90 5.65 8.51
CA ARG A 112 13.10 5.80 9.74
C ARG A 112 12.14 4.65 9.94
N VAL A 113 11.39 4.26 8.92
CA VAL A 113 10.47 3.13 8.96
C VAL A 113 11.23 1.85 9.35
N LYS A 114 12.34 1.54 8.66
CA LYS A 114 13.18 0.38 8.98
C LYS A 114 13.65 0.38 10.44
N ARG A 115 14.17 1.51 10.92
CA ARG A 115 14.62 1.64 12.32
C ARG A 115 13.48 1.48 13.32
N PHE A 116 12.32 2.07 13.04
CA PHE A 116 11.15 1.98 13.92
C PHE A 116 10.62 0.54 13.97
N CYS A 117 10.34 -0.06 12.81
CA CYS A 117 9.82 -1.42 12.73
C CYS A 117 10.77 -2.42 13.39
N LYS A 118 12.09 -2.28 13.19
CA LYS A 118 13.10 -3.13 13.86
C LYS A 118 13.07 -2.97 15.38
N ARG A 119 12.98 -1.74 15.91
CA ARG A 119 12.96 -1.50 17.36
C ARG A 119 11.67 -1.97 18.05
N HIS A 120 10.54 -1.86 17.36
CA HIS A 120 9.21 -2.16 17.92
C HIS A 120 8.66 -3.51 17.43
N ALA A 121 9.49 -4.34 16.78
CA ALA A 121 9.12 -5.64 16.21
C ALA A 121 7.86 -5.60 15.33
N LYS A 122 7.67 -4.51 14.57
CA LYS A 122 6.52 -4.37 13.67
C LYS A 122 6.80 -5.03 12.32
N ARG A 123 5.76 -5.65 11.74
CA ARG A 123 5.84 -6.23 10.40
C ARG A 123 6.06 -5.12 9.38
N LEU A 124 7.15 -5.23 8.62
CA LEU A 124 7.49 -4.30 7.54
C LEU A 124 7.63 -5.10 6.24
N VAL A 125 6.79 -4.79 5.26
CA VAL A 125 6.80 -5.39 3.92
C VAL A 125 7.25 -4.33 2.92
N LEU A 126 8.34 -4.62 2.20
CA LEU A 126 8.88 -3.72 1.19
C LEU A 126 8.37 -4.13 -0.19
N LEU A 127 7.63 -3.24 -0.83
CA LEU A 127 7.08 -3.50 -2.16
C LEU A 127 8.08 -3.06 -3.23
N PRO A 128 8.30 -3.86 -4.28
CA PRO A 128 9.22 -3.49 -5.36
C PRO A 128 8.75 -2.26 -6.14
N ARG A 129 7.43 -2.04 -6.22
CA ARG A 129 6.78 -0.94 -6.94
C ARG A 129 5.52 -0.49 -6.19
N ALA A 130 5.12 0.77 -6.35
CA ALA A 130 3.77 1.22 -6.04
C ALA A 130 2.81 0.80 -7.17
N SER A 131 2.28 -0.41 -7.05
CA SER A 131 1.24 -0.95 -7.93
C SER A 131 0.22 -1.75 -7.10
N LEU A 132 -0.98 -1.93 -7.65
CA LEU A 132 -2.04 -2.73 -7.02
C LEU A 132 -1.60 -4.18 -6.78
N SER A 133 -0.98 -4.82 -7.77
CA SER A 133 -0.52 -6.21 -7.64
C SER A 133 0.53 -6.40 -6.54
N ALA A 134 1.49 -5.48 -6.44
CA ALA A 134 2.49 -5.51 -5.38
C ALA A 134 1.84 -5.27 -4.01
N PHE A 135 0.86 -4.38 -3.93
CA PHE A 135 0.11 -4.10 -2.71
C PHE A 135 -0.68 -5.32 -2.22
N VAL A 136 -1.44 -6.00 -3.09
CA VAL A 136 -2.19 -7.22 -2.74
C VAL A 136 -1.25 -8.30 -2.20
N ARG A 137 -0.16 -8.59 -2.91
CA ARG A 137 0.85 -9.55 -2.42
C ARG A 137 1.46 -9.15 -1.08
N GLY A 138 1.62 -7.85 -0.86
CA GLY A 138 2.07 -7.33 0.42
C GLY A 138 1.06 -7.57 1.55
N LEU A 139 -0.24 -7.48 1.27
CA LEU A 139 -1.28 -7.82 2.24
C LEU A 139 -1.29 -9.33 2.57
N GLU A 140 -1.12 -10.18 1.56
CA GLU A 140 -0.98 -11.63 1.76
C GLU A 140 0.21 -11.94 2.69
N GLU A 141 1.35 -11.27 2.50
CA GLU A 141 2.53 -11.43 3.37
C GLU A 141 2.32 -10.89 4.80
N VAL A 142 1.38 -9.96 5.00
CA VAL A 142 1.01 -9.49 6.34
C VAL A 142 0.15 -10.51 7.07
N VAL A 143 -0.70 -11.24 6.35
CA VAL A 143 -1.61 -12.24 6.92
C VAL A 143 -0.95 -13.60 7.12
N ALA A 144 0.05 -13.93 6.29
CA ALA A 144 0.90 -15.12 6.43
C ALA A 144 1.76 -15.12 7.70
#